data_AF-A0A7X0KUG6-F1
#
_entry.id   AF-A0A7X0KUG6-F1
#
_cell.length_a   1.000
_cell.length_b   1.000
_cell.length_c   1.000
_cell.angle_alpha   90.00
_cell.angle_beta   90.00
_cell.angle_gamma   90.00
#
_symmetry.space_group_name_H-M   'P 1'
#
loop_
_entity.id
_entity.type
_entity.pdbx_description
1 polymer ?
#
loop_
_entity_poly.entity_id
_entity_poly.type
_entity_poly.pdbx_seq_one_letter_code
_entity_poly.pdbx_strand_id
1 'polypeptide(L)'
;MASPERTEPERRGWIAVAIAVGLLVVGAALAIAFEGLLRFRSDIGGPQDLLTWLSRGLLALALAWLVIGMLSARTSLVRRPGAAAARATWIAATRPWRARESALGVLPFDRVLMLTVPVGLLVGTRLLQASFTAWAELAAVVAGWLVFALVVRLLVGRESPWPVIVALGGGIVLHSTLVLIALSIAGPAAMWGALAASTTLRILASAVSLGAFGWILVAGAWSLVEQLGLRRAWATVAAGAGAGLAVTAALVAGAGFGPASPFAIPQPTPWVAATVGVLLFAVGAIVALVRPRSK
;
A
#
# COMPACT_ATOMS: atom_id res chain seq x y z
N MET A 1 -41.81 -1.92 -12.85
CA MET A 1 -40.99 -1.21 -13.87
C MET A 1 -39.58 -1.79 -13.83
N ALA A 2 -39.26 -2.69 -14.75
CA ALA A 2 -37.93 -3.25 -14.88
C ALA A 2 -37.00 -2.21 -15.51
N SER A 3 -35.86 -1.92 -14.89
CA SER A 3 -34.82 -1.12 -15.52
C SER A 3 -34.36 -1.82 -16.81
N PRO A 4 -34.24 -1.11 -17.94
CA PRO A 4 -33.81 -1.74 -19.19
C PRO A 4 -32.42 -2.34 -19.01
N GLU A 5 -32.31 -3.66 -19.20
CA GLU A 5 -31.03 -4.36 -19.30
C GLU A 5 -30.26 -3.77 -20.50
N ARG A 6 -29.19 -3.04 -20.21
CA ARG A 6 -28.29 -2.52 -21.26
C ARG A 6 -27.75 -3.70 -22.05
N THR A 7 -27.76 -3.58 -23.37
CA THR A 7 -27.23 -4.64 -24.24
C THR A 7 -25.72 -4.80 -24.02
N GLU A 8 -25.21 -6.03 -24.08
CA GLU A 8 -23.78 -6.37 -23.92
C GLU A 8 -22.80 -5.43 -24.69
N PRO A 9 -23.09 -4.97 -25.94
CA PRO A 9 -22.25 -3.98 -26.63
C PRO A 9 -22.25 -2.59 -25.96
N GLU A 10 -23.38 -2.09 -25.46
CA GLU A 10 -23.45 -0.81 -24.75
C GLU A 10 -22.68 -0.85 -23.43
N ARG A 11 -22.72 -1.99 -22.72
CA ARG A 11 -21.94 -2.21 -21.50
C ARG A 11 -20.44 -2.18 -21.79
N ARG A 12 -19.99 -2.80 -22.89
CA ARG A 12 -18.57 -2.77 -23.31
C ARG A 12 -18.12 -1.37 -23.75
N GLY A 13 -18.98 -0.64 -24.46
CA GLY A 13 -18.73 0.75 -24.84
C GLY A 13 -18.56 1.67 -23.62
N TRP A 14 -19.44 1.54 -22.63
CA TRP A 14 -19.33 2.29 -21.37
C TRP A 14 -18.07 1.95 -20.57
N ILE A 15 -17.67 0.68 -20.53
CA ILE A 15 -16.42 0.26 -19.87
C ILE A 15 -15.21 0.86 -20.58
N ALA A 16 -15.19 0.85 -21.92
CA ALA A 16 -14.10 1.45 -22.70
C ALA A 16 -13.99 2.97 -22.45
N VAL A 17 -15.12 3.68 -22.44
CA VAL A 17 -15.16 5.12 -22.12
C VAL A 17 -14.70 5.38 -20.68
N ALA A 18 -15.16 4.60 -19.70
CA ALA A 18 -14.76 4.75 -18.31
C ALA A 18 -13.25 4.50 -18.11
N ILE A 19 -12.68 3.49 -18.80
CA ILE A 19 -11.25 3.22 -18.80
C ILE A 19 -10.49 4.38 -19.45
N ALA A 20 -10.94 4.87 -20.62
CA ALA A 20 -10.29 5.97 -21.32
C ALA A 20 -10.28 7.25 -20.48
N VAL A 21 -11.42 7.62 -19.89
CA VAL A 21 -11.54 8.77 -18.98
C VAL A 21 -10.64 8.57 -17.75
N GLY A 22 -10.64 7.38 -17.16
CA GLY A 22 -9.77 7.05 -16.03
C GLY A 22 -8.29 7.19 -16.36
N LEU A 23 -7.85 6.68 -17.51
CA LEU A 23 -6.47 6.81 -17.99
C LEU A 23 -6.10 8.27 -18.26
N LEU A 24 -7.03 9.07 -18.79
CA LEU A 24 -6.79 10.49 -19.10
C LEU A 24 -6.65 11.31 -17.80
N VAL A 25 -7.52 11.09 -16.82
CA VAL A 25 -7.44 11.73 -15.50
C VAL A 25 -6.13 11.34 -14.80
N VAL A 26 -5.76 10.06 -14.82
CA VAL A 26 -4.49 9.58 -14.25
C VAL A 26 -3.29 10.19 -14.99
N GLY A 27 -3.33 10.24 -16.32
CA GLY A 27 -2.27 10.85 -17.14
C GLY A 27 -2.07 12.33 -16.85
N ALA A 28 -3.16 13.10 -16.78
CA ALA A 28 -3.11 14.53 -16.44
C ALA A 28 -2.57 14.76 -15.02
N ALA A 29 -3.04 13.98 -14.05
CA ALA A 29 -2.51 14.00 -12.69
C ALA A 29 -1.00 13.73 -12.65
N LEU A 30 -0.54 12.69 -13.36
CA LEU A 30 0.88 12.38 -13.45
C LEU A 30 1.66 13.51 -14.12
N ALA A 31 1.18 14.09 -15.22
CA ALA A 31 1.85 15.21 -15.89
C ALA A 31 2.07 16.41 -14.95
N ILE A 32 1.02 16.81 -14.23
CA ILE A 32 1.08 17.89 -13.23
C ILE A 32 2.07 17.55 -12.11
N ALA A 33 2.04 16.31 -11.62
CA ALA A 33 2.94 15.84 -10.57
C ALA A 33 4.41 15.89 -11.01
N PHE A 34 4.70 15.39 -12.21
CA PHE A 34 6.05 15.35 -12.79
C PHE A 34 6.60 16.74 -13.06
N GLU A 35 5.79 17.62 -13.65
CA GLU A 35 6.19 19.00 -13.92
C GLU A 35 6.56 19.74 -12.62
N GLY A 36 5.71 19.63 -11.59
CA GLY A 36 5.97 20.22 -10.29
C GLY A 36 7.25 19.70 -9.63
N LEU A 37 7.50 18.39 -9.74
CA LEU A 37 8.72 17.75 -9.23
C LEU A 37 9.99 18.24 -9.96
N LEU A 38 9.92 18.33 -11.29
CA LEU A 38 11.07 18.71 -12.12
C LEU A 38 11.46 20.17 -11.93
N ARG A 39 10.48 21.08 -11.81
CA ARG A 39 10.73 22.51 -11.51
C ARG A 39 11.46 22.68 -10.18
N PHE A 40 11.04 21.98 -9.13
CA PHE A 40 11.67 22.10 -7.82
C PHE A 40 13.08 21.48 -7.77
N ARG A 41 13.32 20.44 -8.58
CA ARG A 41 14.64 19.83 -8.71
C ARG A 41 15.66 20.79 -9.34
N SER A 42 15.27 21.56 -10.36
CA SER A 42 16.18 22.50 -11.02
C SER A 42 16.65 23.64 -10.09
N ASP A 43 15.85 23.98 -9.08
CA ASP A 43 16.16 25.05 -8.14
C ASP A 43 17.15 24.63 -7.04
N ILE A 44 17.29 23.33 -6.77
CA ILE A 44 18.14 22.80 -5.71
C ILE A 44 19.35 22.07 -6.31
N GLY A 45 20.27 22.82 -6.91
CA GLY A 45 21.56 22.28 -7.36
C GLY A 45 22.44 21.86 -6.17
N GLY A 46 22.69 20.55 -5.98
CA GLY A 46 23.53 20.05 -4.89
C GLY A 46 23.64 18.51 -4.81
N PRO A 47 24.38 17.95 -3.82
CA PRO A 47 24.75 16.53 -3.67
C PRO A 47 23.58 15.62 -3.26
N GLN A 48 22.40 15.83 -3.85
CA GLN A 48 21.24 14.92 -3.78
C GLN A 48 21.41 13.70 -4.67
N ASP A 49 22.53 13.62 -5.39
CA ASP A 49 22.81 12.55 -6.33
C ASP A 49 22.78 11.19 -5.67
N LEU A 50 23.37 11.02 -4.48
CA LEU A 50 23.42 9.71 -3.83
C LEU A 50 22.02 9.18 -3.45
N LEU A 51 21.21 9.97 -2.74
CA LEU A 51 19.85 9.54 -2.34
C LEU A 51 18.95 9.34 -3.57
N THR A 52 19.14 10.13 -4.61
CA THR A 52 18.43 9.97 -5.89
C THR A 52 18.85 8.67 -6.59
N TRP A 53 20.15 8.36 -6.64
CA TRP A 53 20.68 7.12 -7.18
C TRP A 53 20.24 5.90 -6.37
N LEU A 54 20.24 5.97 -5.05
CA LEU A 54 19.69 4.92 -4.19
C LEU A 54 18.20 4.71 -4.44
N SER A 55 17.43 5.79 -4.62
CA SER A 55 16.00 5.71 -4.99
C SER A 55 15.80 5.06 -6.35
N ARG A 56 16.65 5.35 -7.34
CA ARG A 56 16.65 4.70 -8.66
C ARG A 56 17.01 3.23 -8.58
N GLY A 57 18.03 2.87 -7.79
CA GLY A 57 18.43 1.49 -7.56
C GLY A 57 17.30 0.68 -6.91
N LEU A 58 16.67 1.24 -5.86
CA LEU A 58 15.53 0.60 -5.21
C LEU A 58 14.30 0.54 -6.12
N LEU A 59 14.06 1.58 -6.94
CA LEU A 59 13.01 1.57 -7.97
C LEU A 59 13.26 0.48 -9.01
N ALA A 60 14.51 0.32 -9.47
CA ALA A 60 14.88 -0.73 -10.42
C ALA A 60 14.60 -2.12 -9.84
N LEU A 61 14.91 -2.34 -8.56
CA LEU A 61 14.57 -3.60 -7.86
C LEU A 61 13.06 -3.80 -7.74
N ALA A 62 12.30 -2.76 -7.39
CA ALA A 62 10.84 -2.82 -7.32
C ALA A 62 10.20 -3.13 -8.68
N LEU A 63 10.66 -2.47 -9.74
CA LEU A 63 10.22 -2.71 -11.11
C LEU A 63 10.59 -4.12 -11.57
N ALA A 64 11.81 -4.59 -11.27
CA ALA A 64 12.22 -5.96 -11.59
C ALA A 64 11.29 -6.98 -10.92
N TRP A 65 10.95 -6.79 -9.65
CA TRP A 65 9.99 -7.65 -8.94
C TRP A 65 8.60 -7.65 -9.60
N LEU A 66 8.07 -6.47 -9.95
CA LEU A 66 6.77 -6.36 -10.62
C LEU A 66 6.77 -6.98 -12.01
N VAL A 67 7.81 -6.75 -12.81
CA VAL A 67 7.97 -7.31 -14.15
C VAL A 67 8.10 -8.83 -14.09
N ILE A 68 8.92 -9.36 -13.19
CA ILE A 68 9.04 -10.81 -12.97
C ILE A 68 7.67 -11.39 -12.56
N GLY A 69 6.94 -10.75 -11.65
CA GLY A 69 5.61 -11.17 -11.24
C GLY A 69 4.58 -11.14 -12.38
N MET A 70 4.61 -10.10 -13.20
CA MET A 70 3.74 -9.95 -14.37
C MET A 70 4.03 -10.98 -15.46
N LEU A 71 5.30 -11.20 -15.79
CA LEU A 71 5.71 -12.15 -16.83
C LEU A 71 5.48 -13.60 -16.39
N SER A 72 5.81 -13.93 -15.15
CA SER A 72 5.56 -15.27 -14.58
C SER A 72 4.07 -15.57 -14.38
N ALA A 73 3.21 -14.54 -14.27
CA ALA A 73 1.76 -14.75 -14.28
C ALA A 73 1.23 -15.18 -15.67
N ARG A 74 1.94 -14.84 -16.76
CA ARG A 74 1.54 -15.13 -18.14
C ARG A 74 2.26 -16.33 -18.77
N THR A 75 3.40 -16.75 -18.21
CA THR A 75 4.29 -17.74 -18.81
C THR A 75 4.60 -18.88 -17.82
N SER A 76 5.00 -20.05 -18.33
CA SER A 76 5.40 -21.21 -17.53
C SER A 76 6.77 -21.05 -16.85
N LEU A 77 7.28 -19.83 -16.67
CA LEU A 77 8.54 -19.48 -15.98
C LEU A 77 8.54 -19.81 -14.47
N VAL A 78 7.62 -20.67 -14.03
CA VAL A 78 7.35 -21.11 -12.65
C VAL A 78 8.49 -21.98 -12.07
N ARG A 79 9.52 -22.34 -12.85
CA ARG A 79 10.63 -23.19 -12.39
C ARG A 79 11.83 -22.45 -11.78
N ARG A 80 11.87 -21.11 -11.79
CA ARG A 80 12.99 -20.36 -11.21
C ARG A 80 12.69 -19.91 -9.78
N PRO A 81 13.62 -20.09 -8.81
CA PRO A 81 13.43 -19.61 -7.44
C PRO A 81 13.22 -18.08 -7.45
N GLY A 82 12.27 -17.61 -6.64
CA GLY A 82 11.84 -16.21 -6.53
C GLY A 82 10.76 -15.78 -7.53
N ALA A 83 10.65 -16.42 -8.70
CA ALA A 83 9.63 -16.07 -9.68
C ALA A 83 8.21 -16.42 -9.18
N ALA A 84 8.04 -17.51 -8.43
CA ALA A 84 6.76 -17.87 -7.83
C ALA A 84 6.34 -16.87 -6.73
N ALA A 85 7.30 -16.36 -5.95
CA ALA A 85 7.07 -15.32 -4.96
C ALA A 85 6.54 -14.02 -5.60
N ALA A 86 7.26 -13.53 -6.61
CA ALA A 86 6.87 -12.35 -7.37
C ALA A 86 5.51 -12.55 -8.07
N ARG A 87 5.28 -13.71 -8.67
CA ARG A 87 3.99 -14.07 -9.30
C ARG A 87 2.84 -13.97 -8.31
N ALA A 88 2.99 -14.58 -7.14
CA ALA A 88 1.90 -14.64 -6.18
C ALA A 88 1.56 -13.24 -5.66
N THR A 89 2.58 -12.44 -5.33
CA THR A 89 2.37 -11.05 -4.88
C THR A 89 1.71 -10.21 -5.97
N TRP A 90 2.10 -10.38 -7.24
CA TRP A 90 1.46 -9.71 -8.38
C TRP A 90 0.00 -10.13 -8.58
N ILE A 91 -0.29 -11.44 -8.56
CA ILE A 91 -1.66 -11.94 -8.73
C ILE A 91 -2.53 -11.52 -7.55
N ALA A 92 -2.05 -11.63 -6.31
CA ALA A 92 -2.81 -11.23 -5.15
C ALA A 92 -3.03 -9.70 -5.10
N ALA A 93 -2.10 -8.90 -5.61
CA ALA A 93 -2.29 -7.46 -5.72
C ALA A 93 -3.33 -7.07 -6.78
N THR A 94 -3.39 -7.77 -7.91
CA THR A 94 -4.27 -7.39 -9.04
C THR A 94 -5.61 -8.13 -9.05
N ARG A 95 -5.64 -9.33 -8.46
CA ARG A 95 -6.77 -10.27 -8.39
C ARG A 95 -6.80 -10.93 -7.01
N PRO A 96 -7.09 -10.17 -5.95
CA PRO A 96 -6.95 -10.62 -4.57
C PRO A 96 -7.80 -11.85 -4.21
N TRP A 97 -8.92 -12.08 -4.93
CA TRP A 97 -9.72 -13.29 -4.78
C TRP A 97 -8.95 -14.58 -5.14
N ARG A 98 -7.87 -14.51 -5.93
CA ARG A 98 -6.99 -15.66 -6.27
C ARG A 98 -5.73 -15.76 -5.40
N ALA A 99 -5.64 -14.97 -4.33
CA ALA A 99 -4.47 -14.95 -3.45
C ALA A 99 -4.21 -16.32 -2.81
N ARG A 100 -5.28 -17.06 -2.48
CA ARG A 100 -5.17 -18.40 -1.87
C ARG A 100 -4.53 -19.40 -2.82
N GLU A 101 -5.03 -19.50 -4.05
CA GLU A 101 -4.45 -20.36 -5.10
C GLU A 101 -2.97 -20.05 -5.32
N SER A 102 -2.62 -18.76 -5.25
CA SER A 102 -1.27 -18.27 -5.54
C SER A 102 -0.27 -18.54 -4.42
N ALA A 103 -0.75 -18.78 -3.19
CA ALA A 103 0.08 -19.07 -2.02
C ALA A 103 0.31 -20.58 -1.80
N LEU A 104 -0.42 -21.45 -2.51
CA LEU A 104 -0.29 -22.90 -2.40
C LEU A 104 0.95 -23.41 -3.16
N GLY A 105 1.63 -24.42 -2.60
CA GLY A 105 2.76 -25.09 -3.27
C GLY A 105 4.06 -24.28 -3.36
N VAL A 106 4.13 -23.13 -2.67
CA VAL A 106 5.29 -22.23 -2.68
C VAL A 106 6.44 -22.81 -1.86
N LEU A 107 7.65 -22.80 -2.44
CA LEU A 107 8.89 -23.27 -1.82
C LEU A 107 9.21 -22.45 -0.54
N PRO A 108 9.94 -23.01 0.45
CA PRO A 108 10.30 -22.29 1.67
C PRO A 108 11.06 -20.99 1.40
N PHE A 109 11.97 -21.00 0.43
CA PHE A 109 12.73 -19.80 0.02
C PHE A 109 11.81 -18.72 -0.56
N ASP A 110 10.85 -19.10 -1.39
CA ASP A 110 9.88 -18.18 -1.98
C ASP A 110 8.98 -17.54 -0.92
N ARG A 111 8.64 -18.28 0.15
CA ARG A 111 7.90 -17.73 1.30
C ARG A 111 8.69 -16.65 2.04
N VAL A 112 10.00 -16.85 2.19
CA VAL A 112 10.88 -15.82 2.77
C VAL A 112 10.92 -14.60 1.86
N LEU A 113 11.06 -14.79 0.55
CA LEU A 113 11.05 -13.68 -0.42
C LEU A 113 9.73 -12.91 -0.44
N MET A 114 8.58 -13.60 -0.34
CA MET A 114 7.26 -12.99 -0.26
C MET A 114 7.11 -12.03 0.92
N LEU A 115 7.86 -12.23 2.01
CA LEU A 115 7.85 -11.37 3.18
C LEU A 115 8.96 -10.31 3.11
N THR A 116 10.19 -10.76 2.86
CA THR A 116 11.40 -9.92 2.93
C THR A 116 11.44 -8.87 1.84
N VAL A 117 10.99 -9.16 0.61
CA VAL A 117 11.02 -8.17 -0.48
C VAL A 117 10.03 -7.03 -0.24
N PRO A 118 8.74 -7.25 0.05
CA PRO A 118 7.82 -6.15 0.35
C PRO A 118 8.22 -5.36 1.60
N VAL A 119 8.68 -6.03 2.66
CA VAL A 119 9.12 -5.35 3.89
C VAL A 119 10.39 -4.54 3.63
N GLY A 120 11.37 -5.10 2.91
CA GLY A 120 12.60 -4.41 2.54
C GLY A 120 12.34 -3.20 1.64
N LEU A 121 11.43 -3.32 0.67
CA LEU A 121 11.00 -2.21 -0.17
C LEU A 121 10.29 -1.12 0.65
N LEU A 122 9.40 -1.49 1.56
CA LEU A 122 8.71 -0.54 2.43
C LEU A 122 9.70 0.23 3.31
N VAL A 123 10.57 -0.48 4.03
CA VAL A 123 11.56 0.12 4.93
C VAL A 123 12.56 0.98 4.16
N GLY A 124 13.10 0.46 3.04
CA GLY A 124 14.02 1.20 2.18
C GLY A 124 13.41 2.47 1.62
N THR A 125 12.15 2.40 1.16
CA THR A 125 11.42 3.56 0.65
C THR A 125 11.22 4.60 1.75
N ARG A 126 10.85 4.18 2.97
CA ARG A 126 10.67 5.08 4.12
C ARG A 126 11.97 5.73 4.58
N LEU A 127 13.06 4.98 4.63
CA LEU A 127 14.39 5.50 4.96
C LEU A 127 14.86 6.57 3.95
N LEU A 128 14.70 6.28 2.65
CA LEU A 128 15.02 7.23 1.59
C LEU A 128 14.12 8.47 1.64
N GLN A 129 12.81 8.28 1.80
CA GLN A 129 11.84 9.37 1.94
C GLN A 129 12.18 10.28 3.12
N ALA A 130 12.65 9.70 4.22
CA ALA A 130 13.07 10.38 5.44
C ALA A 130 14.52 10.89 5.39
N SER A 131 15.25 10.69 4.29
CA SER A 131 16.70 10.98 4.20
C SER A 131 17.51 10.43 5.40
N PHE A 132 17.09 9.29 5.97
CA PHE A 132 17.68 8.65 7.15
C PHE A 132 17.66 9.49 8.46
N THR A 133 16.84 10.54 8.55
CA THR A 133 16.74 11.37 9.76
C THR A 133 15.55 11.00 10.65
N ALA A 134 14.49 10.41 10.07
CA ALA A 134 13.19 10.21 10.72
C ALA A 134 13.01 8.77 11.28
N TRP A 135 13.89 8.36 12.20
CA TRP A 135 13.91 7.00 12.75
C TRP A 135 12.69 6.70 13.63
N ALA A 136 12.16 7.71 14.34
CA ALA A 136 10.98 7.56 15.19
C ALA A 136 9.73 7.29 14.35
N GLU A 137 9.57 7.99 13.23
CA GLU A 137 8.50 7.80 12.27
C GLU A 137 8.59 6.43 11.60
N LEU A 138 9.79 5.99 11.24
CA LEU A 138 10.00 4.64 10.73
C LEU A 138 9.59 3.59 11.77
N ALA A 139 10.01 3.75 13.02
CA ALA A 139 9.63 2.86 14.11
C ALA A 139 8.11 2.84 14.31
N ALA A 140 7.45 4.00 14.24
CA ALA A 140 5.99 4.09 14.34
C ALA A 140 5.27 3.38 13.19
N VAL A 141 5.74 3.56 11.95
CA VAL A 141 5.19 2.88 10.77
C VAL A 141 5.38 1.37 10.88
N VAL A 142 6.57 0.91 11.25
CA VAL A 142 6.86 -0.52 11.44
C VAL A 142 5.99 -1.10 12.57
N ALA A 143 5.87 -0.40 13.69
CA ALA A 143 5.00 -0.81 14.80
C ALA A 143 3.53 -0.92 14.36
N GLY A 144 3.02 0.05 13.60
CA GLY A 144 1.67 0.02 13.04
C GLY A 144 1.43 -1.21 12.16
N TRP A 145 2.37 -1.55 11.28
CA TRP A 145 2.29 -2.75 10.43
C TRP A 145 2.39 -4.05 11.23
N LEU A 146 3.25 -4.11 12.24
CA LEU A 146 3.37 -5.27 13.12
C LEU A 146 2.09 -5.50 13.92
N VAL A 147 1.49 -4.44 14.45
CA VAL A 147 0.21 -4.49 15.17
C VAL A 147 -0.91 -4.92 14.23
N PHE A 148 -0.98 -4.34 13.03
CA PHE A 148 -1.91 -4.78 12.00
C PHE A 148 -1.78 -6.30 11.75
N ALA A 149 -0.56 -6.78 11.49
CA ALA A 149 -0.29 -8.18 11.19
C ALA A 149 -0.65 -9.10 12.37
N LEU A 150 -0.35 -8.67 13.60
CA LEU A 150 -0.71 -9.38 14.82
C LEU A 150 -2.23 -9.50 14.99
N VAL A 151 -2.97 -8.39 14.86
CA VAL A 151 -4.43 -8.39 14.99
C VAL A 151 -5.07 -9.29 13.93
N VAL A 152 -4.65 -9.16 12.67
CA VAL A 152 -5.16 -10.03 11.60
C VAL A 152 -4.81 -11.49 11.89
N ARG A 153 -3.57 -11.79 12.31
CA ARG A 153 -3.15 -13.15 12.67
C ARG A 153 -4.01 -13.74 13.79
N LEU A 154 -4.32 -12.96 14.83
CA LEU A 154 -5.14 -13.39 15.96
C LEU A 154 -6.59 -13.67 15.53
N LEU A 155 -7.19 -12.79 14.71
CA LEU A 155 -8.58 -12.92 14.26
C LEU A 155 -8.79 -13.99 13.18
N VAL A 156 -7.78 -14.23 12.33
CA VAL A 156 -7.75 -15.34 11.36
C VAL A 156 -7.66 -16.69 12.10
N GLY A 157 -7.02 -16.73 13.27
CA GLY A 157 -7.07 -17.89 14.17
C GLY A 157 -6.29 -19.11 13.66
N ARG A 158 -6.96 -20.22 13.38
CA ARG A 158 -6.30 -21.46 12.92
C ARG A 158 -6.10 -21.51 11.40
N GLU A 159 -6.73 -20.59 10.67
CA GLU A 159 -6.65 -20.51 9.22
C GLU A 159 -5.27 -20.00 8.76
N SER A 160 -4.96 -20.24 7.49
CA SER A 160 -3.66 -19.90 6.91
C SER A 160 -3.51 -18.38 6.71
N PRO A 161 -2.46 -17.72 7.25
CA PRO A 161 -2.25 -16.29 7.08
C PRO A 161 -1.66 -15.92 5.70
N TRP A 162 -1.18 -16.90 4.94
CA TRP A 162 -0.45 -16.69 3.69
C TRP A 162 -1.21 -15.87 2.63
N PRO A 163 -2.53 -16.08 2.39
CA PRO A 163 -3.25 -15.31 1.37
C PRO A 163 -3.23 -13.81 1.66
N VAL A 164 -3.34 -13.43 2.93
CA VAL A 164 -3.24 -12.02 3.36
C VAL A 164 -1.84 -11.49 3.19
N ILE A 165 -0.82 -12.23 3.65
CA ILE A 165 0.58 -11.80 3.55
C ILE A 165 0.94 -11.51 2.08
N VAL A 166 0.54 -12.38 1.16
CA VAL A 166 0.83 -12.22 -0.27
C VAL A 166 0.06 -11.04 -0.88
N ALA A 167 -1.20 -10.84 -0.49
CA ALA A 167 -2.02 -9.71 -0.95
C ALA A 167 -1.46 -8.36 -0.46
N LEU A 168 -1.15 -8.27 0.83
CA LEU A 168 -0.53 -7.08 1.43
C LEU A 168 0.85 -6.82 0.81
N GLY A 169 1.67 -7.86 0.68
CA GLY A 169 3.00 -7.76 0.09
C GLY A 169 2.96 -7.15 -1.31
N GLY A 170 2.08 -7.66 -2.18
CA GLY A 170 1.91 -7.11 -3.52
C GLY A 170 1.44 -5.66 -3.54
N GLY A 171 0.47 -5.29 -2.70
CA GLY A 171 0.01 -3.91 -2.58
C GLY A 171 1.08 -2.96 -2.00
N ILE A 172 1.87 -3.42 -1.03
CA ILE A 172 3.02 -2.68 -0.47
C ILE A 172 4.07 -2.43 -1.55
N VAL A 173 4.39 -3.42 -2.39
CA VAL A 173 5.33 -3.21 -3.52
C VAL A 173 4.80 -2.16 -4.48
N LEU A 174 3.52 -2.23 -4.87
CA LEU A 174 2.91 -1.23 -5.77
C LEU A 174 2.98 0.18 -5.17
N HIS A 175 2.58 0.33 -3.90
CA HIS A 175 2.63 1.62 -3.21
C HIS A 175 4.07 2.16 -3.11
N SER A 176 5.01 1.30 -2.70
CA SER A 176 6.43 1.68 -2.59
C SER A 176 6.99 2.10 -3.95
N THR A 177 6.60 1.42 -5.03
CA THR A 177 7.00 1.77 -6.41
C THR A 177 6.51 3.17 -6.78
N LEU A 178 5.26 3.53 -6.46
CA LEU A 178 4.73 4.87 -6.74
C LEU A 178 5.52 5.97 -6.03
N VAL A 179 5.86 5.76 -4.76
CA VAL A 179 6.69 6.71 -3.99
C VAL A 179 8.11 6.77 -4.56
N LEU A 180 8.70 5.62 -4.90
CA LEU A 180 10.04 5.55 -5.47
C LEU A 180 10.15 6.21 -6.85
N ILE A 181 9.08 6.22 -7.66
CA ILE A 181 9.05 6.99 -8.91
C ILE A 181 9.29 8.47 -8.60
N ALA A 182 8.51 9.06 -7.68
CA ALA A 182 8.69 10.46 -7.29
C ALA A 182 10.10 10.72 -6.73
N LEU A 183 10.57 9.89 -5.80
CA LEU A 183 11.92 10.01 -5.22
C LEU A 183 13.04 9.86 -6.26
N SER A 184 12.87 9.00 -7.26
CA SER A 184 13.88 8.78 -8.31
C SER A 184 14.03 9.96 -9.28
N ILE A 185 12.96 10.75 -9.41
CA ILE A 185 12.88 11.92 -10.30
C ILE A 185 13.42 13.14 -9.58
N ALA A 186 12.94 13.46 -8.38
CA ALA A 186 13.29 14.71 -7.69
C ALA A 186 14.29 14.53 -6.55
N GLY A 187 14.42 13.34 -5.99
CA GLY A 187 15.09 13.14 -4.70
C GLY A 187 14.19 13.55 -3.52
N PRO A 188 14.53 13.15 -2.28
CA PRO A 188 13.67 13.37 -1.11
C PRO A 188 13.44 14.86 -0.80
N ALA A 189 14.50 15.67 -0.80
CA ALA A 189 14.42 17.08 -0.43
C ALA A 189 13.57 17.89 -1.41
N ALA A 190 13.81 17.76 -2.72
CA ALA A 190 13.02 18.46 -3.72
C ALA A 190 11.57 17.95 -3.80
N MET A 191 11.32 16.66 -3.57
CA MET A 191 9.95 16.14 -3.45
C MET A 191 9.19 16.79 -2.30
N TRP A 192 9.80 16.86 -1.10
CA TRP A 192 9.20 17.52 0.06
C TRP A 192 9.01 19.01 -0.15
N GLY A 193 9.97 19.69 -0.79
CA GLY A 193 9.85 21.10 -1.18
C GLY A 193 8.69 21.35 -2.14
N ALA A 194 8.55 20.54 -3.19
CA ALA A 194 7.45 20.64 -4.15
C ALA A 194 6.08 20.45 -3.49
N LEU A 195 5.97 19.48 -2.57
CA LEU A 195 4.76 19.27 -1.77
C LEU A 195 4.51 20.44 -0.81
N ALA A 196 5.53 21.00 -0.17
CA ALA A 196 5.34 22.16 0.70
C ALA A 196 4.84 23.40 -0.08
N ALA A 197 5.33 23.58 -1.30
CA ALA A 197 5.01 24.74 -2.14
C ALA A 197 3.64 24.66 -2.85
N SER A 198 3.16 23.46 -3.18
CA SER A 198 1.94 23.29 -3.98
C SER A 198 0.85 22.49 -3.25
N THR A 199 -0.26 23.16 -2.95
CA THR A 199 -1.46 22.51 -2.39
C THR A 199 -2.04 21.45 -3.33
N THR A 200 -2.04 21.70 -4.64
CA THR A 200 -2.52 20.74 -5.64
C THR A 200 -1.69 19.46 -5.62
N LEU A 201 -0.36 19.57 -5.57
CA LEU A 201 0.52 18.39 -5.47
C LEU A 201 0.28 17.62 -4.17
N ARG A 202 0.07 18.30 -3.04
CA ARG A 202 -0.28 17.64 -1.77
C ARG A 202 -1.58 16.86 -1.86
N ILE A 203 -2.63 17.47 -2.41
CA ILE A 203 -3.93 16.81 -2.57
C ILE A 203 -3.77 15.57 -3.45
N LEU A 204 -3.09 15.71 -4.58
CA LEU A 204 -2.91 14.60 -5.51
C LEU A 204 -2.06 13.47 -4.92
N ALA A 205 -0.91 13.79 -4.32
CA ALA A 205 -0.03 12.81 -3.69
C ALA A 205 -0.74 12.09 -2.53
N SER A 206 -1.54 12.82 -1.75
CA SER A 206 -2.36 12.25 -0.67
C SER A 206 -3.46 11.34 -1.21
N ALA A 207 -4.15 11.73 -2.28
CA ALA A 207 -5.17 10.91 -2.92
C ALA A 207 -4.60 9.61 -3.50
N VAL A 208 -3.45 9.68 -4.19
CA VAL A 208 -2.74 8.50 -4.72
C VAL A 208 -2.30 7.58 -3.59
N SER A 209 -1.71 8.15 -2.53
CA SER A 209 -1.27 7.37 -1.36
C SER A 209 -2.43 6.71 -0.64
N LEU A 210 -3.53 7.44 -0.44
CA LEU A 210 -4.75 6.92 0.18
C LEU A 210 -5.41 5.83 -0.67
N GLY A 211 -5.47 6.03 -1.99
CA GLY A 211 -6.00 5.03 -2.92
C GLY A 211 -5.16 3.75 -2.91
N ALA A 212 -3.83 3.87 -2.94
CA ALA A 212 -2.93 2.73 -2.85
C ALA A 212 -3.05 2.00 -1.50
N PHE A 213 -3.15 2.74 -0.39
CA PHE A 213 -3.35 2.15 0.93
C PHE A 213 -4.72 1.47 1.07
N GLY A 214 -5.79 2.13 0.60
CA GLY A 214 -7.12 1.56 0.54
C GLY A 214 -7.16 0.27 -0.28
N TRP A 215 -6.44 0.24 -1.41
CA TRP A 215 -6.30 -0.97 -2.21
C TRP A 215 -5.61 -2.11 -1.45
N ILE A 216 -4.57 -1.82 -0.66
CA ILE A 216 -3.93 -2.84 0.19
C ILE A 216 -4.94 -3.47 1.15
N LEU A 217 -5.82 -2.66 1.77
CA LEU A 217 -6.87 -3.15 2.66
C LEU A 217 -7.92 -3.98 1.90
N VAL A 218 -8.38 -3.49 0.74
CA VAL A 218 -9.32 -4.19 -0.14
C VAL A 218 -8.75 -5.56 -0.54
N ALA A 219 -7.48 -5.60 -0.96
CA ALA A 219 -6.80 -6.83 -1.36
C ALA A 219 -6.67 -7.81 -0.18
N GLY A 220 -6.27 -7.31 0.99
CA GLY A 220 -6.22 -8.08 2.22
C GLY A 220 -7.58 -8.69 2.58
N ALA A 221 -8.67 -7.89 2.52
CA ALA A 221 -10.00 -8.36 2.86
C ALA A 221 -10.48 -9.43 1.87
N TRP A 222 -10.36 -9.17 0.57
CA TRP A 222 -10.74 -10.13 -0.48
C TRP A 222 -9.97 -11.46 -0.38
N SER A 223 -8.71 -11.44 0.03
CA SER A 223 -7.91 -12.65 0.22
C SER A 223 -8.42 -13.57 1.35
N LEU A 224 -9.22 -13.02 2.28
CA LEU A 224 -9.80 -13.74 3.41
C LEU A 224 -11.24 -14.20 3.19
N VAL A 225 -11.92 -13.70 2.14
CA VAL A 225 -13.36 -13.95 1.95
C VAL A 225 -13.66 -15.44 1.83
N GLU A 226 -12.82 -16.22 1.14
CA GLU A 226 -12.99 -17.67 1.01
C GLU A 226 -12.79 -18.45 2.33
N GLN A 227 -12.04 -17.88 3.29
CA GLN A 227 -11.70 -18.54 4.55
C GLN A 227 -12.66 -18.14 5.68
N LEU A 228 -13.02 -16.85 5.76
CA LEU A 228 -13.77 -16.28 6.88
C LEU A 228 -15.20 -15.88 6.50
N GLY A 229 -15.51 -15.84 5.20
CA GLY A 229 -16.73 -15.21 4.68
C GLY A 229 -16.59 -13.69 4.59
N LEU A 230 -17.42 -13.06 3.74
CA LEU A 230 -17.34 -11.65 3.39
C LEU A 230 -17.31 -10.73 4.63
N ARG A 231 -18.29 -10.87 5.53
CA ARG A 231 -18.43 -10.00 6.70
C ARG A 231 -17.21 -10.06 7.64
N ARG A 232 -16.74 -11.27 7.98
CA ARG A 232 -15.63 -11.45 8.92
C ARG A 232 -14.28 -11.06 8.30
N ALA A 233 -14.10 -11.28 7.00
CA ALA A 233 -12.91 -10.85 6.28
C ALA A 233 -12.70 -9.34 6.34
N TRP A 234 -13.73 -8.56 5.97
CA TRP A 234 -13.70 -7.10 6.06
C TRP A 234 -13.54 -6.60 7.49
N ALA A 235 -14.27 -7.21 8.44
CA ALA A 235 -14.17 -6.86 9.85
C ALA A 235 -12.77 -7.11 10.42
N THR A 236 -12.12 -8.20 10.01
CA THR A 236 -10.75 -8.54 10.43
C THR A 236 -9.73 -7.53 9.93
N VAL A 237 -9.82 -7.14 8.65
CA VAL A 237 -8.91 -6.14 8.07
C VAL A 237 -9.18 -4.75 8.63
N ALA A 238 -10.45 -4.38 8.82
CA ALA A 238 -10.82 -3.14 9.49
C ALA A 238 -10.26 -3.09 10.92
N ALA A 239 -10.37 -4.19 11.67
CA ALA A 239 -9.82 -4.28 13.01
C ALA A 239 -8.29 -4.08 13.02
N GLY A 240 -7.58 -4.80 12.15
CA GLY A 240 -6.13 -4.64 12.00
C GLY A 240 -5.73 -3.22 11.60
N ALA A 241 -6.44 -2.62 10.63
CA ALA A 241 -6.18 -1.25 10.16
C ALA A 241 -6.41 -0.22 11.27
N GLY A 242 -7.50 -0.37 12.03
CA GLY A 242 -7.80 0.45 13.19
C GLY A 242 -6.72 0.38 14.27
N ALA A 243 -6.27 -0.83 14.61
CA ALA A 243 -5.22 -1.03 15.60
C ALA A 243 -3.87 -0.46 15.15
N GLY A 244 -3.48 -0.71 13.90
CA GLY A 244 -2.26 -0.15 13.31
C GLY A 244 -2.29 1.39 13.27
N LEU A 245 -3.42 1.97 12.88
CA LEU A 245 -3.64 3.42 12.89
C LEU A 245 -3.54 3.99 14.31
N ALA A 246 -4.21 3.36 15.28
CA ALA A 246 -4.22 3.80 16.67
C ALA A 246 -2.81 3.85 17.26
N VAL A 247 -2.02 2.78 17.06
CA VAL A 247 -0.64 2.70 17.57
C VAL A 247 0.26 3.72 16.87
N THR A 248 0.20 3.81 15.54
CA THR A 248 1.02 4.79 14.79
C THR A 248 0.70 6.21 15.24
N ALA A 249 -0.59 6.55 15.35
CA ALA A 249 -1.04 7.88 15.73
C ALA A 249 -0.71 8.23 17.19
N ALA A 250 -0.79 7.26 18.11
CA ALA A 250 -0.40 7.45 19.51
C ALA A 250 1.12 7.63 19.67
N LEU A 251 1.94 6.86 18.92
CA LEU A 251 3.39 7.04 18.90
C LEU A 251 3.78 8.40 18.34
N VAL A 252 3.09 8.84 17.28
CA VAL A 252 3.28 10.18 16.69
C VAL A 252 2.86 11.29 17.66
N ALA A 253 1.76 11.12 18.37
CA ALA A 253 1.31 12.07 19.38
C ALA A 253 2.30 12.16 20.57
N GLY A 254 2.75 10.99 21.07
CA GLY A 254 3.62 10.88 22.23
C GLY A 254 5.06 11.32 21.97
N ALA A 255 5.56 11.13 20.75
CA ALA A 255 6.90 11.59 20.36
C ALA A 255 7.01 13.12 20.26
N GLY A 256 5.88 13.84 20.32
CA GLY A 256 5.88 15.29 20.34
C GLY A 256 6.49 15.90 19.08
N PHE A 257 5.99 15.51 17.89
CA PHE A 257 6.31 16.22 16.64
C PHE A 257 5.90 17.69 16.79
N GLY A 258 6.85 18.51 17.25
CA GLY A 258 6.62 19.86 17.71
C GLY A 258 6.44 20.86 16.57
N PRO A 259 6.04 22.11 16.89
CA PRO A 259 5.75 23.16 15.93
C PRO A 259 6.95 23.62 15.07
N ALA A 260 8.16 23.11 15.33
CA ALA A 260 9.38 23.45 14.60
C ALA A 260 9.58 22.62 13.31
N SER A 261 8.75 21.60 13.06
CA SER A 261 8.77 20.90 11.78
C SER A 261 8.01 21.71 10.72
N PRO A 262 8.53 21.87 9.49
CA PRO A 262 7.76 22.42 8.37
C PRO A 262 6.50 21.59 8.02
N PHE A 263 6.33 20.43 8.65
CA PHE A 263 5.15 19.56 8.60
C PHE A 263 4.43 19.49 9.95
N ALA A 264 4.41 20.57 10.73
CA ALA A 264 3.72 20.64 12.01
C ALA A 264 2.27 20.18 11.85
N ILE A 265 1.98 18.97 12.33
CA ILE A 265 0.63 18.43 12.38
C ILE A 265 -0.07 19.15 13.53
N PRO A 266 -1.26 19.73 13.33
CA PRO A 266 -2.02 20.29 14.44
C PRO A 266 -2.11 19.25 15.56
N GLN A 267 -1.71 19.61 16.77
CA GLN A 267 -1.64 18.69 17.92
C GLN A 267 -2.91 17.86 18.17
N PRO A 268 -4.16 18.29 17.89
CA PRO A 268 -5.31 17.40 18.03
C PRO A 268 -5.36 16.29 16.97
N THR A 269 -4.76 16.45 15.79
CA THR A 269 -4.92 15.53 14.66
C THR A 269 -4.42 14.10 14.94
N PRO A 270 -3.22 13.88 15.55
CA PRO A 270 -2.79 12.54 15.94
C PRO A 270 -3.74 11.88 16.95
N TRP A 271 -4.27 12.63 17.92
CA TRP A 271 -5.22 12.10 18.90
C TRP A 271 -6.59 11.76 18.29
N VAL A 272 -7.07 12.56 17.35
CA VAL A 272 -8.28 12.26 16.57
C VAL A 272 -8.06 10.98 15.75
N ALA A 273 -6.92 10.86 15.06
CA ALA A 273 -6.60 9.65 14.31
C ALA A 273 -6.47 8.41 15.21
N ALA A 274 -5.90 8.56 16.41
CA ALA A 274 -5.81 7.48 17.39
C ALA A 274 -7.22 7.02 17.84
N THR A 275 -8.10 7.98 18.16
CA THR A 275 -9.49 7.70 18.55
C THR A 275 -10.26 6.98 17.44
N VAL A 276 -10.16 7.47 16.20
CA VAL A 276 -10.77 6.81 15.03
C VAL A 276 -10.23 5.39 14.85
N GLY A 277 -8.91 5.19 15.03
CA GLY A 277 -8.28 3.88 14.99
C GLY A 277 -8.84 2.92 16.04
N VAL A 278 -9.00 3.37 17.29
CA VAL A 278 -9.57 2.57 18.39
C VAL A 278 -11.01 2.18 18.10
N LEU A 279 -11.84 3.11 17.61
CA LEU A 279 -13.23 2.83 17.25
C LEU A 279 -13.32 1.81 16.11
N LEU A 280 -12.50 1.98 15.08
CA LEU A 280 -12.45 1.04 13.95
C LEU A 280 -11.97 -0.36 14.39
N PHE A 281 -10.98 -0.42 15.29
CA PHE A 281 -10.53 -1.66 15.91
C PHE A 281 -11.66 -2.35 16.67
N ALA A 282 -12.34 -1.63 17.57
CA ALA A 282 -13.38 -2.18 18.42
C ALA A 282 -14.56 -2.73 17.59
N VAL A 283 -15.07 -1.93 16.64
CA VAL A 283 -16.18 -2.35 15.76
C VAL A 283 -15.76 -3.55 14.91
N GLY A 284 -14.57 -3.49 14.30
CA GLY A 284 -14.04 -4.60 13.50
C GLY A 284 -13.88 -5.89 14.30
N ALA A 285 -13.30 -5.81 15.50
CA ALA A 285 -13.08 -6.97 16.37
C ALA A 285 -14.40 -7.60 16.82
N ILE A 286 -15.38 -6.79 17.24
CA ILE A 286 -16.72 -7.26 17.63
C ILE A 286 -17.35 -8.00 16.46
N VAL A 287 -17.36 -7.41 15.27
CA VAL A 287 -17.97 -8.03 14.08
C VAL A 287 -17.23 -9.30 13.64
N ALA A 288 -15.90 -9.34 13.77
CA ALA A 288 -15.09 -10.50 13.39
C ALA A 288 -15.29 -11.71 14.33
N LEU A 289 -15.58 -11.45 15.61
CA LEU A 289 -15.77 -12.46 16.66
C LEU A 289 -17.19 -13.03 16.71
N VAL A 290 -18.21 -12.29 16.25
CA VAL A 290 -19.59 -12.79 16.17
C VAL A 290 -19.67 -13.90 15.12
N ARG A 291 -19.75 -15.16 15.59
CA ARG A 291 -20.01 -16.31 14.72
C ARG A 291 -21.44 -16.21 14.18
N PRO A 292 -21.67 -16.45 12.86
CA PRO A 292 -23.02 -16.60 12.38
C PRO A 292 -23.67 -17.78 13.13
N ARG A 293 -24.87 -17.56 13.68
CA ARG A 293 -25.68 -18.67 14.18
C ARG A 293 -25.90 -19.62 13.01
N SER A 294 -25.46 -20.87 13.15
CA SER A 294 -25.75 -21.91 12.16
C SER A 294 -27.27 -21.98 12.00
N LYS A 295 -27.74 -21.81 10.75
CA LYS A 295 -29.10 -22.22 10.38
C LYS A 295 -29.12 -23.72 10.19
#